data_AF-A0A3A5AGY8-F1
#
_entry.id   AF-A0A3A5AGY8-F1
#
_cell.length_a   1.000
_cell.length_b   1.000
_cell.length_c   1.000
_cell.angle_alpha   90.00
_cell.angle_beta   90.00
_cell.angle_gamma   90.00
#
_symmetry.space_group_name_H-M   'P 1'
#
loop_
_entity.id
_entity.type
_entity.pdbx_description
1 polymer ?
#
loop_
_entity_poly.entity_id
_entity_poly.type
_entity_poly.pdbx_seq_one_letter_code
_entity_poly.pdbx_strand_id
1 'polypeptide(L)'
;MSLKSLEFWVLAQMVLEVGLIVLVGIFLLKIRSWYRQMLDLQAKQPSREDMARMAELAAVLEEKRRHLEELLAMMDQKAAALQKQLARAGSKSYAPVESAPPWESGISLRSQVETLYRQGCSTEEIARRLQLNLAEVKMALDLSRARPR
;
A
#
# COMPACT_ATOMS: atom_id res chain seq x y z
N MET A 1 30.20 -67.86 14.55
CA MET A 1 29.26 -66.72 14.38
C MET A 1 29.78 -65.59 13.48
N SER A 2 31.03 -65.63 12.98
CA SER A 2 31.66 -64.50 12.26
C SER A 2 31.24 -64.32 10.79
N LEU A 3 30.93 -65.39 10.05
CA LEU A 3 30.63 -65.31 8.62
C LEU A 3 29.28 -64.62 8.32
N LYS A 4 28.23 -64.97 9.07
CA LYS A 4 26.89 -64.36 8.91
C LYS A 4 26.88 -62.86 9.25
N SER A 5 27.68 -62.44 10.23
CA SER A 5 27.85 -61.02 10.55
C SER A 5 28.58 -60.28 9.42
N LEU A 6 29.56 -60.93 8.78
CA LEU A 6 30.34 -60.33 7.70
C LEU A 6 29.50 -60.17 6.43
N GLU A 7 28.70 -61.19 6.09
CA GLU A 7 27.71 -61.13 5.00
C GLU A 7 26.69 -59.99 5.22
N PHE A 8 26.20 -59.83 6.45
CA PHE A 8 25.28 -58.74 6.79
C PHE A 8 25.92 -57.36 6.61
N TRP A 9 27.17 -57.17 7.07
CA TRP A 9 27.90 -55.91 6.90
C TRP A 9 28.16 -55.58 5.43
N VAL A 10 28.49 -56.56 4.60
CA VAL A 10 28.67 -56.38 3.16
C VAL A 10 27.34 -56.00 2.48
N LEU A 11 26.24 -56.64 2.87
CA LEU A 11 24.92 -56.29 2.34
C LEU A 11 24.51 -54.86 2.73
N ALA A 12 24.74 -54.48 3.99
CA ALA A 12 24.47 -53.13 4.48
C ALA A 12 25.31 -52.08 3.75
N GLN A 13 26.59 -52.38 3.48
CA GLN A 13 27.46 -51.51 2.70
C GLN A 13 26.98 -51.38 1.24
N MET A 14 26.57 -52.47 0.60
CA MET A 14 26.01 -52.43 -0.76
C MET A 14 24.76 -51.55 -0.84
N VAL A 15 23.83 -51.69 0.12
CA VAL A 15 22.63 -50.84 0.17
C VAL A 15 23.00 -49.37 0.39
N LEU A 16 24.00 -49.09 1.23
CA LEU A 16 24.50 -47.73 1.45
C LEU A 16 25.11 -47.13 0.18
N GLU A 17 25.94 -47.89 -0.54
CA GLU A 17 26.58 -47.45 -1.78
C GLU A 17 25.54 -47.18 -2.88
N VAL A 18 24.57 -48.08 -3.06
CA VAL A 18 23.47 -47.88 -4.01
C VAL A 18 22.64 -46.66 -3.63
N GLY A 19 22.32 -46.50 -2.33
CA GLY A 19 21.62 -45.32 -1.82
C GLY A 19 22.39 -44.03 -2.09
N LEU A 20 23.71 -44.05 -1.91
CA LEU A 20 24.57 -42.90 -2.17
C LEU A 20 24.60 -42.54 -3.66
N ILE A 21 24.71 -43.53 -4.55
CA ILE A 21 24.68 -43.30 -6.02
C ILE A 21 23.34 -42.67 -6.43
N VAL A 22 22.22 -43.18 -5.92
CA VAL A 22 20.89 -42.62 -6.19
C VAL A 22 20.78 -41.19 -5.66
N LEU A 23 21.25 -40.93 -4.45
CA LEU A 23 21.24 -39.60 -3.84
C LEU A 23 22.05 -38.59 -4.68
N VAL A 24 23.25 -38.97 -5.11
CA VAL A 24 24.09 -38.16 -5.98
C VAL A 24 23.40 -37.92 -7.33
N GLY A 25 22.77 -38.95 -7.91
CA GLY A 25 21.99 -38.81 -9.15
C GLY A 25 20.86 -37.78 -9.02
N ILE A 26 20.06 -37.86 -7.95
CA ILE A 26 18.98 -36.90 -7.67
C ILE A 26 19.55 -35.49 -7.46
N PHE A 27 20.66 -35.37 -6.73
CA PHE A 27 21.30 -34.09 -6.46
C PHE A 27 21.80 -33.42 -7.76
N LEU A 28 22.45 -34.18 -8.64
CA LEU A 28 22.89 -33.70 -9.95
C LEU A 28 21.71 -33.28 -10.84
N LEU A 29 20.61 -34.02 -10.82
CA LEU A 29 19.39 -33.64 -11.54
C LEU A 29 18.79 -32.34 -11.00
N LYS A 30 18.74 -32.15 -9.68
CA LYS A 30 18.29 -30.88 -9.08
C LYS A 30 19.20 -29.72 -9.46
N ILE A 31 20.52 -29.89 -9.39
CA ILE A 31 21.48 -28.86 -9.81
C ILE A 31 21.26 -28.49 -11.28
N ARG A 32 21.11 -29.48 -12.16
CA ARG A 32 20.87 -29.23 -13.59
C ARG A 32 19.56 -28.49 -13.83
N SER A 33 18.51 -28.82 -13.07
CA SER A 33 17.21 -28.11 -13.13
C SER A 33 17.36 -26.66 -12.68
N TRP A 34 18.03 -26.42 -11.55
CA TRP A 34 18.27 -25.07 -11.05
C TRP A 34 19.14 -24.24 -11.98
N TYR A 35 20.19 -24.84 -12.56
CA TYR A 35 21.04 -24.17 -13.52
C TYR A 35 20.26 -23.73 -14.76
N ARG A 36 19.35 -24.58 -15.27
CA ARG A 36 18.45 -24.22 -16.37
C ARG A 36 17.48 -23.11 -16.01
N GLN A 37 16.89 -23.14 -14.81
CA GLN A 37 16.00 -22.07 -14.34
C GLN A 37 16.75 -20.74 -14.16
N MET A 38 17.97 -20.79 -13.62
CA MET A 38 18.81 -19.60 -13.45
C MET A 38 19.21 -18.99 -14.80
N LEU A 39 19.53 -19.84 -15.79
CA LEU A 39 19.77 -19.40 -17.16
C LEU A 39 18.54 -18.78 -17.81
N ASP A 40 17.34 -19.36 -17.60
CA ASP A 40 16.09 -18.80 -18.13
C ASP A 40 15.77 -17.44 -17.50
N LEU A 41 16.02 -17.29 -16.18
CA LEU A 41 15.87 -16.01 -15.49
C LEU A 41 16.90 -14.97 -15.95
N GLN A 42 18.15 -15.38 -16.26
CA GLN A 42 19.15 -14.46 -16.81
C GLN A 42 18.90 -14.12 -18.28
N ALA A 43 18.37 -15.06 -19.07
CA ALA A 43 17.94 -14.82 -20.45
C ALA A 43 16.72 -13.89 -20.49
N LYS A 44 15.90 -13.93 -19.44
CA LYS A 44 14.86 -12.95 -19.14
C LYS A 44 15.43 -11.70 -18.46
N GLN A 45 16.57 -11.23 -18.95
CA GLN A 45 17.04 -9.88 -18.69
C GLN A 45 15.88 -8.94 -19.02
N PRO A 46 15.49 -8.00 -18.13
CA PRO A 46 14.38 -7.11 -18.43
C PRO A 46 14.68 -6.44 -19.75
N SER A 47 13.75 -6.56 -20.69
CA SER A 47 13.92 -6.02 -22.04
C SER A 47 14.34 -4.56 -21.90
N ARG A 48 15.14 -4.03 -22.84
CA ARG A 48 15.42 -2.58 -22.89
C ARG A 48 14.14 -1.75 -22.81
N GLU A 49 13.03 -2.30 -23.29
CA GLU A 49 11.69 -1.73 -23.18
C GLU A 49 11.15 -1.71 -21.73
N ASP A 50 11.38 -2.76 -20.94
CA ASP A 50 10.97 -2.80 -19.53
C ASP A 50 11.80 -1.83 -18.69
N MET A 51 13.10 -1.73 -18.97
CA MET A 51 13.95 -0.71 -18.33
C MET A 51 13.52 0.71 -18.71
N ALA A 52 13.18 0.96 -19.98
CA ALA A 52 12.69 2.26 -20.44
C ALA A 52 11.35 2.61 -19.78
N ARG A 53 10.41 1.66 -19.69
CA ARG A 53 9.13 1.85 -18.98
C ARG A 53 9.34 2.14 -17.49
N MET A 54 10.27 1.46 -16.83
CA MET A 54 10.59 1.77 -15.44
C MET A 54 11.19 3.17 -15.28
N ALA A 55 12.03 3.61 -16.23
CA ALA A 55 12.58 4.97 -16.22
C ALA A 55 11.50 6.05 -16.47
N GLU A 56 10.55 5.80 -17.38
CA GLU A 56 9.40 6.69 -17.62
C GLU A 56 8.50 6.79 -16.37
N LEU A 57 8.20 5.65 -15.73
CA LEU A 57 7.43 5.63 -14.49
C LEU A 57 8.15 6.35 -13.36
N ALA A 58 9.48 6.21 -13.26
CA ALA A 58 10.28 6.96 -12.30
C ALA A 58 10.22 8.47 -12.55
N ALA A 59 10.30 8.90 -13.82
CA ALA A 59 10.18 10.31 -14.19
C ALA A 59 8.80 10.89 -13.82
N VAL A 60 7.72 10.14 -14.03
CA VAL A 60 6.36 10.55 -13.64
C VAL A 60 6.25 10.69 -12.11
N LEU A 61 6.83 9.78 -11.34
CA LEU A 61 6.85 9.88 -9.88
C LEU A 61 7.65 11.10 -9.40
N GLU A 62 8.78 11.39 -10.03
CA GLU A 62 9.59 12.58 -9.74
C GLU A 62 8.80 13.87 -9.99
N GLU A 63 8.06 13.92 -11.11
CA GLU A 63 7.22 15.07 -11.46
C GLU A 63 6.06 15.25 -10.47
N LYS A 64 5.39 14.15 -10.09
CA LYS A 64 4.35 14.19 -9.05
C LYS A 64 4.91 14.61 -7.70
N ARG A 65 6.11 14.17 -7.35
CA ARG A 65 6.79 14.59 -6.11
C ARG A 65 7.07 16.10 -6.12
N ARG A 66 7.62 16.64 -7.22
CA ARG A 66 7.85 18.10 -7.34
C ARG A 66 6.55 18.89 -7.24
N HIS A 67 5.48 18.42 -7.87
CA HIS A 67 4.18 19.09 -7.80
C HIS A 67 3.61 19.11 -6.37
N LEU A 68 3.79 18.02 -5.61
CA LEU A 68 3.42 17.97 -4.20
C LEU A 68 4.28 18.91 -3.34
N GLU A 69 5.58 18.99 -3.60
CA GLU A 69 6.50 19.91 -2.92
C GLU A 69 6.12 21.38 -3.19
N GLU A 70 5.77 21.73 -4.43
CA GLU A 70 5.26 23.06 -4.78
C GLU A 70 3.93 23.39 -4.08
N LEU A 71 3.01 22.41 -4.02
CA LEU A 71 1.73 22.59 -3.35
C LEU A 71 1.89 22.79 -1.84
N LEU A 72 2.80 22.04 -1.22
CA LEU A 72 3.19 22.24 0.18
C LEU A 72 3.78 23.64 0.40
N ALA A 73 4.71 24.07 -0.44
CA ALA A 73 5.30 25.40 -0.34
C ALA A 73 4.23 26.52 -0.48
N MET A 74 3.27 26.36 -1.38
CA MET A 74 2.15 27.29 -1.51
C MET A 74 1.23 27.29 -0.28
N MET A 75 0.97 26.11 0.31
CA MET A 75 0.20 26.01 1.54
C MET A 75 0.92 26.66 2.72
N ASP A 76 2.22 26.45 2.87
CA ASP A 76 3.04 27.08 3.90
C ASP A 76 3.08 28.60 3.75
N GLN A 77 3.20 29.11 2.51
CA GLN A 77 3.13 30.54 2.26
C GLN A 77 1.76 31.13 2.64
N LYS A 78 0.67 30.44 2.31
CA LYS A 78 -0.70 30.85 2.69
C LYS A 78 -0.90 30.78 4.21
N ALA A 79 -0.40 29.74 4.87
CA ALA A 79 -0.45 29.59 6.32
C ALA A 79 0.34 30.71 7.01
N ALA A 80 1.54 31.01 6.53
CA ALA A 80 2.37 32.11 7.04
C ALA A 80 1.71 33.49 6.78
N ALA A 81 1.04 33.67 5.65
CA ALA A 81 0.30 34.90 5.35
C ALA A 81 -0.92 35.08 6.28
N LEU A 82 -1.68 34.00 6.51
CA LEU A 82 -2.81 33.99 7.44
C LEU A 82 -2.35 34.19 8.89
N GLN A 83 -1.24 33.57 9.30
CA GLN A 83 -0.64 33.79 10.61
C GLN A 83 -0.20 35.25 10.80
N LYS A 84 0.38 35.88 9.77
CA LYS A 84 0.73 37.32 9.81
C LYS A 84 -0.52 38.20 9.88
N GLN A 85 -1.62 37.82 9.21
CA GLN A 85 -2.90 38.54 9.30
C GLN A 85 -3.53 38.38 10.68
N LEU A 86 -3.52 37.18 11.27
CA LEU A 86 -3.98 36.93 12.64
C LEU A 86 -3.12 37.67 13.67
N ALA A 87 -1.80 37.68 13.52
CA ALA A 87 -0.90 38.42 14.40
C ALA A 87 -1.15 39.95 14.33
N ARG A 88 -1.49 40.47 13.14
CA ARG A 88 -1.88 41.89 12.97
C ARG A 88 -3.28 42.18 13.50
N ALA A 89 -4.23 41.25 13.39
CA ALA A 89 -5.58 41.39 13.94
C ALA A 89 -5.59 41.26 15.47
N GLY A 90 -4.70 40.44 16.04
CA GLY A 90 -4.55 40.23 17.48
C GLY A 90 -3.92 41.40 18.25
N SER A 91 -3.43 42.45 17.57
CA SER A 91 -2.88 43.64 18.24
C SER A 91 -3.94 44.68 18.64
N LYS A 92 -5.23 44.45 18.33
CA LYS A 92 -6.37 45.23 18.83
C LYS A 92 -7.23 44.34 19.72
N SER A 93 -6.92 44.37 21.02
CA SER A 93 -7.80 44.11 22.18
C SER A 93 -9.01 43.17 21.97
N TYR A 94 -8.96 41.94 22.51
CA TYR A 94 -9.85 41.42 23.58
C TYR A 94 -9.76 39.89 23.68
N ALA A 95 -9.50 39.39 24.90
CA ALA A 95 -9.83 38.09 25.50
C ALA A 95 -9.42 36.75 24.81
N PRO A 96 -9.02 35.72 25.57
CA PRO A 96 -8.71 34.40 25.04
C PRO A 96 -10.02 33.67 24.73
N VAL A 97 -10.36 33.54 23.45
CA VAL A 97 -11.42 32.63 23.00
C VAL A 97 -10.74 31.39 22.43
N GLU A 98 -10.84 30.30 23.20
CA GLU A 98 -10.63 28.93 22.72
C GLU A 98 -11.31 28.77 21.36
N SER A 99 -10.53 28.73 20.29
CA SER A 99 -11.03 28.61 18.92
C SER A 99 -10.76 27.19 18.45
N ALA A 100 -11.80 26.36 18.58
CA ALA A 100 -11.89 25.00 18.05
C ALA A 100 -11.54 24.94 16.54
N PRO A 101 -11.06 23.79 16.03
CA PRO A 101 -10.64 23.62 14.64
C PRO A 101 -11.78 23.93 13.63
N PRO A 102 -11.44 24.48 12.44
CA PRO A 102 -12.37 25.10 11.49
C PRO A 102 -13.14 24.09 10.62
N TRP A 103 -13.62 22.99 11.19
CA TRP A 103 -14.39 21.97 10.46
C TRP A 103 -15.90 22.07 10.69
N GLU A 104 -16.37 23.08 11.42
CA GLU A 104 -17.78 23.25 11.80
C GLU A 104 -18.48 24.40 11.07
N SER A 105 -18.02 24.79 9.88
CA SER A 105 -18.77 25.71 9.02
C SER A 105 -19.61 24.95 8.00
N GLY A 106 -20.84 24.66 8.41
CA GLY A 106 -21.90 24.10 7.59
C GLY A 106 -22.51 22.87 8.25
N ILE A 107 -23.83 22.85 8.44
CA ILE A 107 -24.63 21.70 8.90
C ILE A 107 -23.96 20.42 8.38
N SER A 108 -23.35 19.65 9.29
CA SER A 108 -22.32 18.68 8.91
C SER A 108 -22.80 17.87 7.70
N LEU A 109 -22.01 17.84 6.63
CA LEU A 109 -22.30 17.06 5.42
C LEU A 109 -22.78 15.64 5.79
N ARG A 110 -22.20 15.12 6.88
CA ARG A 110 -22.55 13.88 7.57
C ARG A 110 -23.99 13.84 8.08
N SER A 111 -24.45 14.84 8.83
CA SER A 111 -25.84 14.97 9.28
C SER A 111 -26.84 15.16 8.13
N GLN A 112 -26.46 15.84 7.05
CA GLN A 112 -27.31 15.97 5.86
C GLN A 112 -27.46 14.64 5.12
N VAL A 113 -26.36 13.90 4.94
CA VAL A 113 -26.38 12.55 4.36
C VAL A 113 -27.21 11.60 5.22
N GLU A 114 -27.07 11.64 6.55
CA GLU A 114 -27.87 10.81 7.47
C GLU A 114 -29.37 11.16 7.43
N THR A 115 -29.71 12.46 7.38
CA THR A 115 -31.11 12.91 7.31
C THR A 115 -31.77 12.47 6.01
N LEU A 116 -31.08 12.59 4.87
CA LEU A 116 -31.58 12.15 3.57
C LEU A 116 -31.69 10.61 3.48
N TYR A 117 -30.77 9.88 4.11
CA TYR A 117 -30.86 8.43 4.20
C TYR A 117 -32.04 7.98 5.07
N ARG A 118 -32.30 8.66 6.20
CA ARG A 118 -33.49 8.41 7.04
C ARG A 118 -34.81 8.75 6.34
N GLN A 119 -34.78 9.66 5.36
CA GLN A 119 -35.92 9.99 4.50
C GLN A 119 -36.14 8.96 3.37
N GLY A 120 -35.34 7.89 3.31
CA GLY A 120 -35.51 6.81 2.33
C GLY A 120 -34.91 7.08 0.95
N CYS A 121 -34.07 8.12 0.80
CA CYS A 121 -33.41 8.41 -0.47
C CYS A 121 -32.29 7.41 -0.76
N SER A 122 -32.16 7.00 -2.02
CA SER A 122 -31.06 6.12 -2.45
C SER A 122 -29.70 6.85 -2.39
N THR A 123 -28.61 6.11 -2.18
CA THR A 123 -27.24 6.66 -2.12
C THR A 123 -26.86 7.43 -3.39
N GLU A 124 -27.43 7.06 -4.54
CA GLU A 124 -27.21 7.72 -5.83
C GLU A 124 -27.94 9.06 -5.95
N GLU A 125 -29.13 9.18 -5.34
CA GLU A 125 -29.88 10.44 -5.28
C GLU A 125 -29.25 11.41 -4.29
N ILE A 126 -28.70 10.91 -3.19
CA ILE A 126 -27.94 11.68 -2.21
C ILE A 126 -26.66 12.25 -2.85
N ALA A 127 -25.92 11.42 -3.60
CA ALA A 127 -24.76 11.85 -4.37
C ALA A 127 -25.10 12.93 -5.40
N ARG A 128 -26.21 12.77 -6.14
CA ARG A 128 -26.70 13.77 -7.10
C ARG A 128 -27.14 15.08 -6.44
N ARG A 129 -27.82 15.03 -5.29
CA ARG A 129 -28.31 16.23 -4.58
C ARG A 129 -27.21 17.02 -3.90
N LEU A 130 -26.19 16.33 -3.37
CA LEU A 130 -25.08 16.96 -2.67
C LEU A 130 -23.88 17.26 -3.59
N GLN A 131 -23.97 16.89 -4.88
CA GLN A 131 -22.85 16.97 -5.84
C GLN A 131 -21.57 16.29 -5.34
N LEU A 132 -21.73 15.19 -4.62
CA LEU A 132 -20.64 14.40 -4.04
C LEU A 132 -20.43 13.11 -4.83
N ASN A 133 -19.20 12.60 -4.81
CA ASN A 133 -18.93 11.30 -5.42
C ASN A 133 -19.60 10.18 -4.61
N LEU A 134 -20.06 9.12 -5.27
CA LEU A 134 -20.73 7.97 -4.63
C LEU A 134 -19.84 7.35 -3.54
N ALA A 135 -18.53 7.35 -3.76
CA ALA A 135 -17.53 6.89 -2.79
C ALA A 135 -17.54 7.74 -1.50
N GLU A 136 -17.72 9.05 -1.60
CA GLU A 136 -17.72 9.97 -0.46
C GLU A 136 -19.00 9.83 0.36
N VAL A 137 -20.15 9.63 -0.31
CA VAL A 137 -21.44 9.38 0.36
C VAL A 137 -21.42 8.05 1.11
N LYS A 138 -20.85 7.00 0.50
CA LYS A 138 -20.69 5.69 1.15
C LYS A 138 -19.73 5.77 2.33
N MET A 139 -18.60 6.47 2.18
CA MET A 139 -17.66 6.69 3.26
C MET A 139 -18.28 7.51 4.41
N ALA A 140 -19.09 8.52 4.12
CA ALA A 140 -19.79 9.30 5.14
C ALA A 140 -20.81 8.44 5.92
N LEU A 141 -21.52 7.53 5.24
CA LEU A 141 -22.42 6.57 5.87
C LEU A 141 -21.65 5.52 6.69
N ASP A 142 -20.55 4.98 6.19
CA ASP A 142 -19.74 3.99 6.91
C ASP A 142 -19.10 4.60 8.17
N LEU A 143 -18.62 5.84 8.09
CA LEU A 143 -18.13 6.59 9.24
C LEU A 143 -19.25 6.91 10.26
N SER A 144 -20.49 7.09 9.81
CA SER A 144 -21.63 7.29 10.72
C SER A 144 -22.01 6.01 11.48
N ARG A 145 -21.87 4.84 10.83
CA ARG A 145 -22.11 3.52 11.45
C ARG A 145 -20.97 3.08 12.37
N ALA A 146 -19.73 3.49 12.06
CA ALA A 146 -18.54 3.13 12.80
C ALA A 146 -18.35 3.89 14.12
N ARG A 147 -19.27 4.80 14.50
CA ARG A 147 -19.25 5.43 15.84
C ARG A 147 -20.03 4.55 16.82
N PRO A 148 -19.37 3.85 17.76
CA PRO A 148 -20.06 3.29 18.92
C PRO A 148 -20.56 4.46 19.78
N ARG A 149 -21.78 4.33 20.30
CA ARG A 149 -22.36 5.27 21.27
C ARG A 149 -21.52 5.34 22.54
#